data_AF-A0A5C7Z4H9-F1
#
_entry.id   AF-A0A5C7Z4H9-F1
#
_cell.length_a   1.000
_cell.length_b   1.000
_cell.length_c   1.000
_cell.angle_alpha   90.00
_cell.angle_beta   90.00
_cell.angle_gamma   90.00
#
_symmetry.space_group_name_H-M   'P 1'
#
loop_
_entity.id
_entity.type
_entity.pdbx_description
1 polymer ?
#
loop_
_entity_poly.entity_id
_entity_poly.type
_entity_poly.pdbx_seq_one_letter_code
_entity_poly.pdbx_strand_id
1 'polypeptide(L)' 'MLIEKHISDLLYRYQCVTVPGFGAFLTETISAHVTGSASSFFPPKKVVSFNANVKNN' A
#
# COMPACT_ATOMS: atom_id res chain seq x y z
N MET A 1 16.10 1.38 8.66
CA MET A 1 15.69 1.19 10.07
C MET A 1 14.83 -0.08 10.21
N LEU A 2 14.54 -0.55 11.44
CA LEU A 2 13.76 -1.79 11.66
C LEU A 2 12.26 -1.60 11.37
N ILE A 3 11.69 -0.45 11.75
CA ILE A 3 10.24 -0.20 11.72
C ILE A 3 9.69 -0.12 10.28
N GLU A 4 10.42 0.48 9.34
CA GLU A 4 10.03 0.58 7.93
C GLU A 4 9.87 -0.79 7.26
N LYS A 5 10.73 -1.76 7.66
CA LYS A 5 10.66 -3.14 7.19
C LYS A 5 9.45 -3.86 7.76
N HIS A 6 9.15 -3.67 9.04
CA HIS A 6 7.95 -4.24 9.65
C HIS A 6 6.66 -3.66 9.04
N ILE A 7 6.60 -2.35 8.82
CA ILE A 7 5.46 -1.71 8.15
C ILE A 7 5.32 -2.27 6.73
N SER A 8 6.41 -2.43 5.98
CA SER A 8 6.37 -3.03 4.63
C SER A 8 5.88 -4.48 4.63
N ASP A 9 6.39 -5.34 5.53
CA ASP A 9 5.96 -6.74 5.61
C ASP A 9 4.49 -6.85 6.02
N LEU A 10 4.03 -6.00 6.95
CA LEU A 10 2.63 -5.94 7.33
C LEU A 10 1.74 -5.46 6.18
N LEU A 11 2.13 -4.40 5.44
CA LEU A 11 1.38 -3.92 4.27
C LEU A 11 1.43 -4.88 3.07
N TYR A 12 2.45 -5.74 3.00
CA TYR A 12 2.48 -6.82 2.03
C TYR A 12 1.33 -7.81 2.28
N ARG A 13 1.07 -8.15 3.55
CA ARG A 13 0.04 -9.12 3.96
C ARG A 13 -1.35 -8.53 4.17
N TYR A 14 -1.42 -7.32 4.72
CA TYR A 14 -2.66 -6.65 5.13
C TYR A 14 -2.91 -5.38 4.32
N GLN A 15 -4.15 -4.89 4.35
CA GLN A 15 -4.53 -3.70 3.60
C GLN A 15 -4.23 -2.39 4.33
N CYS A 16 -4.12 -2.41 5.66
CA CYS A 16 -3.93 -1.23 6.50
C CYS A 16 -2.96 -1.51 7.65
N VAL A 17 -2.09 -0.55 7.96
CA VAL A 17 -1.24 -0.55 9.17
C VAL A 17 -1.35 0.81 9.83
N THR A 18 -1.90 0.85 11.04
CA THR A 18 -2.00 2.07 11.85
C THR A 18 -0.80 2.17 12.79
N VAL A 19 -0.15 3.33 12.80
CA VAL A 19 0.91 3.68 13.74
C VAL A 19 0.34 4.72 14.71
N PRO A 20 0.11 4.35 15.99
CA PRO A 20 -0.48 5.25 16.98
C PRO A 20 0.30 6.56 17.10
N GLY A 21 -0.42 7.69 17.12
CA GLY A 21 0.18 9.02 17.18
C GLY A 21 0.83 9.52 15.89
N PHE A 22 0.84 8.71 14.82
CA PHE A 22 1.41 9.08 13.53
C PHE A 22 0.37 9.09 12.40
N GLY A 23 -0.40 8.01 12.24
CA GLY A 23 -1.42 7.87 11.20
C GLY A 23 -1.56 6.44 10.71
N ALA A 24 -2.21 6.26 9.55
CA ALA A 24 -2.38 4.95 8.94
C ALA A 24 -1.79 4.90 7.52
N PHE A 25 -1.12 3.78 7.22
CA PHE A 25 -0.74 3.40 5.88
C PHE A 25 -1.81 2.46 5.32
N LEU A 26 -2.25 2.73 4.10
CA LEU A 26 -3.28 2.00 3.40
C LEU A 26 -2.70 1.48 2.08
N THR A 27 -3.15 0.31 1.64
CA THR A 27 -2.80 -0.23 0.33
C THR A 27 -4.03 -0.50 -0.51
N GLU A 28 -3.96 -0.09 -1.76
CA GLU A 28 -4.91 -0.47 -2.79
C GLU A 28 -4.24 -1.45 -3.75
N THR A 29 -4.89 -2.57 -4.01
CA THR A 29 -4.39 -3.55 -4.99
C THR A 29 -4.91 -3.18 -6.36
N ILE A 30 -3.99 -2.81 -7.25
CA ILE A 30 -4.27 -2.55 -8.65
C ILE A 30 -3.99 -3.82 -9.45
N SER A 31 -5.02 -4.32 -10.12
CA SER A 31 -4.92 -5.48 -11.01
C SER A 31 -3.97 -5.21 -12.17
N ALA A 32 -3.42 -6.31 -12.72
CA ALA A 32 -2.66 -6.25 -13.96
C ALA A 32 -3.52 -5.60 -15.06
N HIS A 33 -2.90 -4.74 -15.87
CA HIS A 33 -3.59 -4.08 -16.96
C HIS A 33 -2.66 -3.89 -18.15
N VAL A 34 -3.26 -3.80 -19.33
CA VAL A 34 -2.59 -3.48 -20.57
C VAL A 34 -2.98 -2.05 -20.95
N THR A 35 -2.01 -1.24 -21.33
CA THR A 35 -2.24 0.14 -21.75
C THR A 35 -1.86 0.32 -23.22
N GLY A 36 -2.65 1.14 -23.94
CA GLY A 36 -2.44 1.41 -25.36
C GLY A 36 -2.82 0.23 -26.25
N SER A 37 -2.29 0.23 -27.48
CA SER A 37 -2.51 -0.80 -28.49
C SER A 37 -1.69 -2.08 -28.23
N ALA A 38 -1.84 -2.64 -27.03
CA ALA A 38 -1.32 -3.93 -26.61
C ALA A 38 0.22 -4.11 -26.52
N SER A 39 1.01 -3.04 -26.50
CA SER A 39 2.48 -3.14 -26.37
C SER A 39 3.03 -2.99 -24.94
N SER A 40 2.21 -2.52 -23.99
CA SER A 40 2.62 -2.28 -22.61
C SER A 40 1.76 -3.05 -21.62
N PHE A 41 2.36 -4.05 -20.97
CA PHE A 41 1.75 -4.85 -19.91
C PHE A 41 2.28 -4.41 -18.55
N PHE A 42 1.37 -4.15 -17.62
CA PHE A 42 1.70 -3.80 -16.24
C PHE A 42 1.27 -4.92 -15.29
N PRO A 43 2.19 -5.45 -14.47
CA PRO A 43 1.87 -6.47 -13.48
C PRO A 43 0.96 -5.90 -12.37
N PRO A 44 0.29 -6.77 -11.59
CA PRO A 44 -0.48 -6.31 -10.45
C PRO A 44 0.48 -5.68 -9.43
N LYS A 45 0.02 -4.61 -8.78
CA LYS A 45 0.81 -3.87 -7.80
C LYS A 45 -0.06 -3.41 -6.63
N LYS A 46 0.58 -3.14 -5.50
CA LYS A 46 -0.04 -2.42 -4.39
C LYS A 46 0.41 -0.97 -4.40
N VAL A 47 -0.53 -0.04 -4.42
CA VAL A 47 -0.27 1.38 -4.23
C VAL A 47 -0.43 1.69 -2.76
N VAL A 48 0.58 2.33 -2.16
CA VAL A 48 0.56 2.73 -0.74
C VAL A 48 0.15 4.19 -0.64
N SER A 49 -0.79 4.49 0.26
CA SER A 49 -1.16 5.85 0.64
C SER A 49 -1.03 6.02 2.16
N PHE A 50 -0.90 7.28 2.60
CA PHE A 50 -0.78 7.62 4.01
C PHE A 50 -1.87 8.62 4.40
N ASN A 51 -2.49 8.38 5.56
CA ASN A 51 -3.49 9.25 6.15
C ASN A 51 -3.15 9.56 7.61
N ALA A 52 -2.73 10.81 7.87
CA ALA A 52 -2.37 11.28 9.22
C ALA A 52 -3.59 11.45 10.16
N ASN A 53 -4.80 11.54 9.62
CA ASN A 53 -6.00 11.82 10.40
C ASN A 53 -6.61 10.56 11.02
N VAL A 54 -6.22 9.37 10.56
CA VAL A 54 -6.69 8.10 11.12
C VAL A 54 -5.99 7.85 12.44
N LYS A 55 -6.73 7.97 13.54
CA LYS A 55 -6.22 7.80 14.91
C LYS A 55 -6.61 6.47 15.55
N ASN A 56 -7.73 5.88 15.12
CA ASN A 56 -8.27 4.61 15.62
C ASN A 56 -8.94 3.85 14.46
N ASN A 57 -9.06 2.53 14.60
CA ASN A 57 -9.87 1.66 13.73
C ASN A 57 -11.16 1.29 14.46
#